data_AF-A0A6J7C0W3-F1
#
_entry.id   AF-A0A6J7C0W3-F1
#
_cell.length_a   1.000
_cell.length_b   1.000
_cell.length_c   1.000
_cell.angle_alpha   90.00
_cell.angle_beta   90.00
_cell.angle_gamma   90.00
#
_symmetry.space_group_name_H-M   'P 1'
#
loop_
_entity.id
_entity.type
_entity.pdbx_description
1 polymer ?
#
loop_
_entity_poly.entity_id
_entity_poly.type
_entity_poly.pdbx_seq_one_letter_code
_entity_poly.pdbx_strand_id
1 'polypeptide(L)'
;MGQALAVKPILELVGGRVSPLEKVRTGARALARIEELVMERAAGRICDVAVHHLDSPERAEALAHHLRSRLTGSNVLVGEVGAVVGAHVGPGMVAVALSPRLDHEAGAGASA
;
A
#
# COMPACT_ATOMS: atom_id res chain seq x y z
N MET A 1 13.38 -17.07 30.11
CA MET A 1 13.97 -16.12 29.14
C MET A 1 13.51 -16.50 27.75
N GLY A 2 12.42 -15.92 27.26
CA GLY A 2 11.94 -16.15 25.90
C GLY A 2 11.79 -14.79 25.25
N GLN A 3 12.74 -14.39 24.40
CA GLN A 3 12.49 -13.26 23.50
C GLN A 3 11.45 -13.76 22.49
N ALA A 4 10.17 -13.50 22.78
CA ALA A 4 9.09 -13.74 21.83
C ALA A 4 9.43 -12.96 20.55
N LEU A 5 9.78 -13.68 19.48
CA LEU A 5 10.01 -13.09 18.17
C LEU A 5 8.73 -12.35 17.77
N ALA A 6 8.76 -11.02 17.83
CA ALA A 6 7.62 -10.18 17.51
C ALA A 6 7.26 -10.36 16.03
N VAL A 7 6.30 -11.24 15.75
CA VAL A 7 5.72 -11.41 14.42
C VAL A 7 4.86 -10.18 14.14
N LYS A 8 5.15 -9.48 13.05
CA LYS A 8 4.34 -8.36 12.57
C LYS A 8 3.36 -8.90 11.51
N PRO A 9 2.04 -8.77 11.71
CA PRO A 9 1.09 -9.16 10.68
C PRO A 9 1.09 -8.12 9.54
N ILE A 10 0.92 -8.59 8.31
CA ILE A 10 0.42 -7.79 7.19
C ILE A 10 -1.09 -7.92 7.22
N LEU A 11 -1.79 -6.79 7.16
CA LEU A 11 -3.24 -6.73 7.17
C LEU A 11 -3.74 -6.28 5.80
N GLU A 12 -4.97 -6.62 5.48
CA GLU A 12 -5.66 -6.14 4.29
C GLU A 12 -7.09 -5.71 4.60
N LEU A 13 -7.68 -4.94 3.69
CA LEU A 13 -9.09 -4.58 3.74
C LEU A 13 -9.86 -5.44 2.74
N VAL A 14 -10.81 -6.24 3.23
CA VAL A 14 -11.69 -7.09 2.41
C VAL A 14 -13.12 -6.76 2.76
N GLY A 15 -13.91 -6.31 1.78
CA GLY A 15 -15.31 -5.92 2.00
C GLY A 15 -15.49 -4.87 3.10
N GLY A 16 -14.54 -3.93 3.21
CA GLY A 16 -14.55 -2.89 4.24
C GLY A 16 -14.12 -3.34 5.64
N ARG A 17 -13.63 -4.58 5.80
CA ARG A 17 -13.16 -5.12 7.09
C ARG A 17 -11.67 -5.39 7.05
N VAL A 18 -10.99 -5.08 8.16
CA VAL A 18 -9.57 -5.37 8.34
C VAL A 18 -9.40 -6.85 8.68
N SER A 19 -8.58 -7.55 7.91
CA SER A 19 -8.30 -8.98 8.05
C SER A 19 -6.79 -9.22 8.04
N PRO A 20 -6.27 -10.19 8.81
CA PRO A 20 -4.89 -10.64 8.65
C PRO A 20 -4.68 -11.30 7.29
N LEU A 21 -3.65 -10.86 6.56
CA LEU A 21 -3.23 -11.46 5.29
C LEU A 21 -2.08 -12.45 5.52
N GLU A 22 -0.97 -11.97 6.09
CA GLU A 22 0.26 -12.75 6.25
C GLU A 22 0.97 -12.42 7.57
N LYS A 23 1.87 -13.30 8.02
CA LYS A 23 2.72 -13.12 9.20
C LYS A 23 4.18 -13.01 8.78
N VAL A 24 4.81 -11.89 9.07
CA VAL A 24 6.23 -11.66 8.76
C VAL A 24 7.04 -11.36 10.02
N ARG A 25 8.33 -11.69 9.97
CA ARG A 25 9.22 -11.58 11.14
C ARG A 25 9.87 -10.21 11.31
N THR A 26 10.00 -9.43 10.24
CA THR A 26 10.72 -8.14 10.25
C THR A 26 9.99 -7.09 9.44
N GLY A 27 10.20 -5.81 9.77
CA GLY A 27 9.62 -4.70 9.01
C GLY A 27 10.10 -4.63 7.56
N ALA A 28 11.38 -4.93 7.30
CA ALA A 28 11.92 -4.97 5.94
C ALA A 28 11.23 -6.05 5.08
N ARG A 29 11.00 -7.25 5.64
CA ARG A 29 10.23 -8.30 4.94
C ARG A 29 8.77 -7.91 4.73
N ALA A 30 8.18 -7.18 5.68
CA ALA A 30 6.83 -6.65 5.52
C ALA A 30 6.74 -5.70 4.32
N LEU A 31 7.66 -4.75 4.21
CA LEU A 31 7.68 -3.76 3.13
C LEU A 31 7.91 -4.42 1.76
N ALA A 32 8.88 -5.33 1.67
CA ALA A 32 9.13 -6.09 0.44
C ALA A 32 7.89 -6.91 0.03
N ARG A 33 7.20 -7.53 0.98
CA ARG A 33 5.98 -8.29 0.69
C ARG A 33 4.82 -7.40 0.29
N ILE A 34 4.67 -6.22 0.89
CA ILE A 34 3.68 -5.22 0.46
C ILE A 34 3.95 -4.79 -0.99
N GLU A 35 5.21 -4.56 -1.36
CA GLU A 35 5.58 -4.24 -2.75
C GLU A 35 5.14 -5.35 -3.72
N GLU A 36 5.44 -6.61 -3.42
CA GLU A 36 5.00 -7.76 -4.23
C GLU A 36 3.46 -7.81 -4.38
N LEU A 37 2.74 -7.69 -3.27
CA LEU A 37 1.26 -7.68 -3.25
C LEU A 37 0.68 -6.54 -4.09
N VAL A 38 1.31 -5.37 -4.08
CA VAL A 38 0.90 -4.25 -4.92
C VAL A 38 1.09 -4.58 -6.40
N MET A 39 2.23 -5.17 -6.78
CA MET A 39 2.47 -5.58 -8.17
C MET A 39 1.47 -6.65 -8.63
N GLU A 40 1.21 -7.65 -7.78
CA GLU A 40 0.22 -8.70 -8.03
C GLU A 40 -1.19 -8.10 -8.25
N ARG A 41 -1.62 -7.16 -7.40
CA ARG A 41 -2.96 -6.54 -7.46
C ARG A 41 -3.10 -5.51 -8.59
N ALA A 42 -2.04 -4.79 -8.91
CA ALA A 42 -2.01 -3.86 -10.04
C ALA A 42 -2.24 -4.63 -11.34
N ALA A 43 -1.65 -5.82 -11.46
CA ALA A 43 -1.81 -6.71 -12.61
C ALA A 43 -1.53 -6.00 -13.95
N GLY A 44 -0.52 -5.12 -13.97
CA GLY A 44 -0.10 -4.35 -15.15
C GLY A 44 -0.96 -3.13 -15.48
N ARG A 45 -2.02 -2.84 -14.74
CA ARG A 45 -2.86 -1.64 -14.95
C ARG A 45 -2.18 -0.38 -14.42
N ILE A 46 -2.48 0.76 -15.06
CA ILE A 46 -2.14 2.07 -14.51
C ILE A 46 -2.99 2.30 -13.26
N CYS A 47 -2.34 2.71 -12.17
CA CYS A 47 -3.01 2.91 -10.90
C CYS A 47 -2.72 4.30 -10.31
N ASP A 48 -3.62 4.78 -9.48
CA ASP A 48 -3.31 5.75 -8.44
C ASP A 48 -2.95 5.00 -7.15
N VAL A 49 -1.79 5.32 -6.61
CA VAL A 49 -1.21 4.64 -5.44
C VAL A 49 -0.97 5.67 -4.34
N ALA A 50 -1.43 5.36 -3.14
CA ALA A 50 -1.10 6.14 -1.95
C ALA A 50 -0.32 5.26 -0.97
N VAL A 51 0.90 5.66 -0.65
CA VAL A 51 1.71 5.06 0.42
C VAL A 51 1.51 5.89 1.67
N HIS A 52 0.99 5.27 2.71
CA HIS A 52 0.68 5.91 3.98
C HIS A 52 1.67 5.53 5.06
N HIS A 53 1.93 6.44 6.00
CA HIS A 53 2.73 6.15 7.19
C HIS A 53 2.20 6.81 8.45
N LEU A 54 2.70 6.36 9.61
CA LEU A 54 2.65 7.11 10.86
C LEU A 54 4.04 7.13 11.47
N ASP A 55 4.63 8.32 11.62
CA ASP A 55 5.98 8.50 12.18
C ASP A 55 7.03 7.58 11.50
N SER A 56 6.94 7.44 10.17
CA SER A 56 7.83 6.61 9.35
C SER A 56 7.96 7.09 7.90
N PRO A 57 8.22 8.39 7.67
CA PRO A 57 8.29 8.96 6.32
C PRO A 57 9.39 8.31 5.46
N GLU A 58 10.56 8.02 6.02
CA GLU A 58 11.69 7.43 5.28
C GLU A 58 11.36 6.04 4.72
N ARG A 59 10.67 5.20 5.51
CA ARG A 59 10.25 3.86 5.06
C ARG A 59 9.19 3.95 3.97
N ALA A 60 8.28 4.91 4.09
CA ALA A 60 7.23 5.13 3.11
C ALA A 60 7.81 5.65 1.78
N GLU A 61 8.73 6.61 1.83
CA GLU A 61 9.38 7.13 0.63
C GLU A 61 10.26 6.09 -0.05
N ALA A 62 10.97 5.25 0.71
CA ALA A 62 11.70 4.13 0.13
C ALA A 62 10.76 3.20 -0.65
N LEU A 63 9.66 2.75 -0.03
CA LEU A 63 8.66 1.92 -0.70
C LEU A 63 8.05 2.63 -1.92
N ALA A 64 7.70 3.91 -1.80
CA ALA A 64 7.15 4.70 -2.90
C ALA A 64 8.14 4.84 -4.06
N HIS A 65 9.43 5.03 -3.79
CA HIS A 65 10.47 5.06 -4.81
C HIS A 65 10.53 3.75 -5.60
N HIS A 66 10.54 2.61 -4.91
CA HIS A 66 10.50 1.30 -5.55
C HIS A 66 9.23 1.13 -6.40
N LEU A 67 8.06 1.46 -5.87
CA LEU A 67 6.79 1.38 -6.60
C LEU A 67 6.76 2.27 -7.85
N ARG A 68 7.26 3.52 -7.77
CA ARG A 68 7.37 4.45 -8.92
C ARG A 68 8.19 3.85 -10.05
N SER A 69 9.27 3.13 -9.73
CA SER A 69 10.13 2.49 -10.73
C SER A 69 9.49 1.28 -11.43
N ARG A 70 8.52 0.61 -10.79
CA ARG A 70 7.89 -0.61 -11.33
C ARG A 70 6.51 -0.38 -11.93
N LEU A 71 5.78 0.63 -11.46
CA LEU A 71 4.43 0.98 -11.91
C LEU A 71 4.47 2.13 -12.92
N THR A 72 5.05 1.87 -14.10
CA THR A 72 5.17 2.88 -15.15
C THR A 72 3.80 3.49 -15.52
N GLY A 73 3.73 4.82 -15.58
CA GLY A 73 2.51 5.57 -15.89
C GLY A 73 1.53 5.75 -14.72
N SER A 74 1.77 5.06 -13.59
CA SER A 74 0.98 5.22 -12.36
C SER A 74 1.44 6.42 -11.55
N ASN A 75 0.51 7.01 -10.80
CA ASN A 75 0.84 8.06 -9.84
C ASN A 75 1.06 7.45 -8.46
N VAL A 76 2.13 7.85 -7.77
CA VAL A 76 2.46 7.33 -6.43
C VAL A 76 2.73 8.50 -5.48
N LEU A 77 1.82 8.69 -4.54
CA LEU A 77 1.89 9.73 -3.52
C LEU A 77 2.23 9.13 -2.16
N VAL A 78 2.91 9.93 -1.33
CA VAL A 78 3.19 9.59 0.07
C VAL A 78 2.40 10.55 0.96
N GLY A 79 1.78 10.04 2.02
CA GLY A 79 1.05 10.88 2.97
C GLY A 79 0.94 10.26 4.35
N GLU A 80 1.01 11.09 5.38
CA GLU A 80 0.82 10.64 6.76
C GLU A 80 -0.65 10.33 7.04
N VAL A 81 -0.93 9.31 7.86
CA VAL A 81 -2.30 9.00 8.29
C VAL A 81 -2.78 9.98 9.36
N GLY A 82 -4.05 10.35 9.28
CA GLY A 82 -4.69 11.20 10.28
C GLY A 82 -4.89 10.51 11.64
N ALA A 83 -5.15 11.32 12.66
CA ALA A 83 -5.23 10.92 14.07
C ALA A 83 -6.18 9.74 14.35
N VAL A 84 -7.33 9.66 13.66
CA VAL A 84 -8.32 8.59 13.87
C VAL A 84 -7.75 7.22 13.50
N VAL A 85 -7.11 7.11 12.34
CA VAL A 85 -6.44 5.86 11.92
C VAL A 85 -5.22 5.64 12.79
N GLY A 86 -4.45 6.69 13.06
CA GLY A 86 -3.23 6.63 13.86
C GLY A 86 -3.42 6.05 15.26
N ALA A 87 -4.55 6.35 15.91
CA ALA A 87 -4.92 5.82 17.23
C ALA A 87 -5.01 4.29 17.30
N HIS A 88 -5.18 3.61 16.16
CA HIS A 88 -5.38 2.16 16.09
C HIS A 88 -4.14 1.39 15.62
N VAL A 89 -3.26 2.03 14.85
CA VAL A 89 -2.13 1.35 14.19
C VAL A 89 -0.79 1.57 14.86
N GLY A 90 -0.65 2.67 15.60
CA GLY A 90 0.58 3.04 16.32
C GLY A 90 1.74 3.50 15.41
N PRO A 91 2.76 4.16 15.99
CA PRO A 91 3.94 4.63 15.26
C PRO A 91 4.67 3.48 14.56
N GLY A 92 5.28 3.77 13.40
CA GLY A 92 6.00 2.77 12.62
C GLY A 92 5.17 2.08 11.54
N MET A 93 3.87 2.37 11.45
CA MET A 93 2.97 1.82 10.44
C MET A 93 3.34 2.33 9.04
N VAL A 94 3.26 1.43 8.06
CA VAL A 94 3.26 1.75 6.62
C VAL A 94 2.15 0.95 5.95
N ALA A 95 1.40 1.59 5.04
CA ALA A 95 0.31 0.98 4.28
C ALA A 95 0.32 1.44 2.83
N VAL A 96 -0.30 0.67 1.93
CA VAL A 96 -0.49 1.06 0.53
C VAL A 96 -1.95 0.90 0.15
N ALA A 97 -2.54 1.95 -0.40
CA ALA A 97 -3.81 1.91 -1.10
C ALA A 97 -3.55 1.92 -2.61
N LEU A 98 -4.24 1.04 -3.33
CA LEU A 98 -4.09 0.87 -4.77
C LEU A 98 -5.46 1.04 -5.43
N SER A 99 -5.56 1.96 -6.39
CA SER A 99 -6.77 2.20 -7.18
C SER A 99 -6.43 2.11 -8.67
N PRO A 100 -6.81 1.03 -9.38
CA PRO A 100 -6.65 0.97 -10.82
C PRO A 100 -7.42 2.13 -11.47
N ARG A 101 -6.77 2.86 -12.37
CA ARG A 101 -7.46 3.84 -13.19
C ARG A 101 -8.37 3.09 -14.14
N LEU A 102 -9.64 3.45 -14.13
CA LEU A 102 -10.55 3.02 -15.18
C LEU A 102 -10.13 3.82 -16.42
N ASP A 103 -9.76 3.12 -17.48
CA ASP A 103 -9.62 3.75 -18.78
C ASP A 103 -10.96 4.42 -19.07
N HIS A 104 -10.98 5.74 -19.18
CA HIS A 104 -12.13 6.41 -19.74
C HIS A 104 -12.12 6.01 -21.20
N GLU A 105 -12.89 4.97 -21.56
CA GLU A 105 -13.16 4.71 -22.97
C GLU A 105 -13.59 6.03 -23.58
N ALA A 106 -12.95 6.41 -24.68
CA ALA A 106 -13.36 7.52 -25.52
C ALA A 106 -14.76 7.23 -26.07
N GLY A 107 -15.78 7.44 -25.23
CA GLY A 107 -17.19 7.26 -25.50
C GLY A 107 -17.91 8.59 -25.49
N ALA A 108 -17.40 9.56 -26.26
CA ALA A 108 -18.13 10.76 -26.65
C ALA A 108 -17.81 11.08 -28.12
N GLY A 109 -18.15 10.11 -28.97
CA GLY A 109 -17.97 10.15 -30.41
C GLY A 109 -18.89 9.15 -31.10
N ALA A 110 -20.18 9.18 -30.78
CA ALA A 110 -21.22 8.53 -31.58
C ALA A 110 -22.54 9.31 -31.46
N SER A 111 -22.68 10.27 -32.37
CA SER A 111 -23.91 10.75 -33.01
C SER A 111 -25.25 10.28 -32.43
N ALA A 112 -26.04 11.22 -31.92
CA ALA A 112 -27.46 11.40 -32.24
C ALA A 112 -27.84 12.87 -32.04
#